data_AF-A0A6P8HEK2-F1
#
_entry.id   AF-A0A6P8HEK2-F1
#
_cell.length_a   1.000
_cell.length_b   1.000
_cell.length_c   1.000
_cell.angle_alpha   90.00
_cell.angle_beta   90.00
_cell.angle_gamma   90.00
#
_symmetry.space_group_name_H-M   'P 1'
#
loop_
_entity.id
_entity.type
_entity.pdbx_description
1 polymer ?
#
loop_
_entity_poly.entity_id
_entity_poly.type
_entity_poly.pdbx_seq_one_letter_code
_entity_poly.pdbx_strand_id
1 'polypeptide(L)'
;MARCDVMAAMLGGAFMEGRNSSETEIKEASLESFLAILEYLYTDHAPIEEGDAIDIMVLADRFCLPRLVTLCELYITKKVDKMIEKKVSDGAEYVVNLLLLSQAHNAHQLSNWCLHFIATNYLIFESNPSFTLVQGTNIEYVEKHRWPPLSYLNEVQEFEKKVGHTSKKGKCSIM
;
A
#
# COMPACT_ATOMS: atom_id res chain seq x y z
N MET A 1 21.31 19.03 -17.34
CA MET A 1 20.85 18.87 -15.94
C MET A 1 20.79 17.37 -15.67
N ALA A 2 21.34 16.89 -14.56
CA ALA A 2 21.29 15.47 -14.23
C ALA A 2 19.84 15.06 -13.94
N ARG A 3 19.46 13.83 -14.32
CA ARG A 3 18.09 13.30 -14.13
C ARG A 3 17.82 12.73 -12.74
N CYS A 4 18.85 12.64 -11.90
CA CYS A 4 18.77 12.19 -10.51
C CYS A 4 19.67 13.08 -9.65
N ASP A 5 19.07 13.80 -8.70
CA ASP A 5 19.80 14.74 -7.83
C ASP A 5 20.76 14.01 -6.89
N VAL A 6 20.36 12.82 -6.40
CA VAL A 6 21.21 11.98 -5.53
C VAL A 6 22.50 11.58 -6.25
N MET A 7 22.40 11.06 -7.48
CA MET A 7 23.57 10.71 -8.28
C MET A 7 24.40 11.94 -8.67
N ALA A 8 23.74 13.06 -8.98
CA ALA A 8 24.44 14.31 -9.29
C ALA A 8 25.27 14.81 -8.10
N ALA A 9 24.73 14.73 -6.88
CA ALA A 9 25.44 15.08 -5.66
C ALA A 9 26.58 14.09 -5.39
N MET A 10 26.29 12.78 -5.41
CA MET A 10 27.25 11.71 -5.13
C MET A 10 28.46 11.74 -6.07
N LEU A 11 28.22 11.91 -7.37
CA LEU A 11 29.25 11.88 -8.41
C LEU A 11 29.80 13.26 -8.76
N GLY A 12 29.25 14.33 -8.20
CA GLY A 12 29.63 15.72 -8.50
C GLY A 12 30.97 16.18 -7.92
N GLY A 13 31.72 15.31 -7.27
CA GLY A 13 33.05 15.60 -6.70
C GLY A 13 33.06 16.24 -5.31
N ALA A 14 31.87 16.52 -4.74
CA ALA A 14 31.73 17.03 -3.37
C ALA A 14 31.96 15.93 -2.31
N PHE A 15 31.75 14.67 -2.68
CA PHE A 15 31.92 13.50 -1.81
C PHE A 15 33.08 12.60 -2.28
N MET A 16 33.45 11.60 -1.48
CA MET A 16 34.59 10.72 -1.77
C MET A 16 34.38 9.94 -3.08
N GLU A 17 33.13 9.56 -3.32
CA GLU A 17 32.62 8.84 -4.48
C GLU A 17 32.96 9.59 -5.78
N GLY A 18 32.73 10.90 -5.83
CA GLY A 18 33.01 11.71 -7.02
C GLY A 18 34.46 12.21 -7.13
N ARG A 19 35.26 12.17 -6.06
CA ARG A 19 36.61 12.79 -6.06
C ARG A 19 37.72 11.82 -6.38
N ASN A 20 37.71 10.64 -5.74
CA ASN A 20 38.85 9.72 -5.73
C ASN A 20 38.46 8.28 -6.07
N SER A 21 37.19 8.01 -6.38
CA SER A 21 36.71 6.67 -6.68
C SER A 21 36.29 6.54 -8.14
N SER A 22 36.73 5.47 -8.81
CA SER A 22 36.21 5.08 -10.14
C SER A 22 34.93 4.25 -10.04
N GLU A 23 34.65 3.70 -8.86
CA GLU A 23 33.55 2.77 -8.61
C GLU A 23 32.82 3.17 -7.32
N THR A 24 31.52 2.92 -7.24
CA THR A 24 30.72 3.22 -6.03
C THR A 24 29.81 2.04 -5.72
N GLU A 25 29.94 1.51 -4.51
CA GLU A 25 29.09 0.41 -4.05
C GLU A 25 27.71 0.94 -3.65
N ILE A 26 26.68 0.46 -4.34
CA ILE A 26 25.29 0.71 -3.97
C ILE A 26 24.82 -0.43 -3.06
N LYS A 27 24.86 -0.19 -1.75
CA LYS A 27 24.39 -1.15 -0.73
C LYS A 27 22.87 -1.32 -0.79
N GLU A 28 22.36 -2.46 -0.33
CA GLU A 28 20.91 -2.72 -0.18
C GLU A 28 20.10 -2.44 -1.46
N ALA A 29 20.66 -2.84 -2.60
CA ALA A 29 19.98 -2.79 -3.88
C ALA A 29 20.18 -4.12 -4.60
N SER A 30 19.10 -4.72 -5.10
CA SER A 30 19.23 -5.83 -6.03
C SER A 30 19.74 -5.32 -7.38
N LEU A 31 20.47 -6.17 -8.09
CA LEU A 31 20.98 -5.85 -9.42
C LEU A 31 19.82 -5.49 -10.38
N GLU A 32 18.75 -6.29 -10.34
CA GLU A 32 17.58 -6.13 -11.23
C GLU A 32 16.86 -4.81 -10.98
N SER A 33 16.57 -4.47 -9.73
CA SER A 33 15.88 -3.22 -9.41
C SER A 33 16.76 -2.00 -9.68
N PHE A 34 18.07 -2.09 -9.44
CA PHE A 34 18.97 -0.98 -9.78
C PHE A 34 19.11 -0.79 -11.30
N LEU A 35 19.12 -1.88 -12.08
CA LEU A 35 19.07 -1.79 -13.54
C LEU A 35 17.76 -1.13 -14.02
N ALA A 36 16.62 -1.44 -13.39
CA ALA A 36 15.35 -0.76 -13.69
C ALA A 36 15.41 0.75 -13.39
N ILE A 37 16.08 1.16 -12.31
CA ILE A 37 16.34 2.59 -12.01
C ILE A 37 17.19 3.23 -13.10
N LEU A 38 18.27 2.57 -13.53
CA LEU A 38 19.11 3.08 -14.61
C LEU A 38 18.35 3.17 -15.93
N GLU A 39 17.56 2.16 -16.30
CA GLU A 39 16.72 2.19 -17.49
C GLU A 39 15.74 3.37 -17.45
N TYR A 40 15.11 3.61 -16.30
CA TYR A 40 14.23 4.76 -16.10
C TYR A 40 14.95 6.09 -16.29
N LEU A 41 16.14 6.23 -15.72
CA LEU A 41 16.92 7.46 -15.87
C LEU A 41 17.24 7.75 -17.34
N TYR A 42 17.50 6.73 -18.15
CA TYR A 42 17.87 6.91 -19.55
C TYR A 42 16.66 7.01 -20.51
N THR A 43 15.55 6.34 -20.20
CA THR A 43 14.44 6.15 -21.15
C THR A 43 13.11 6.71 -20.68
N ASP A 44 13.00 7.16 -19.42
CA ASP A 44 11.73 7.49 -18.75
C ASP A 44 10.75 6.30 -18.62
N HIS A 45 11.23 5.07 -18.84
CA HIS A 45 10.50 3.81 -18.71
C HIS A 45 11.27 2.83 -17.81
N ALA A 46 10.54 1.99 -17.05
CA ALA A 46 11.12 0.93 -16.24
C ALA A 46 10.29 -0.36 -16.37
N PRO A 47 10.94 -1.54 -16.32
CA PRO A 47 10.27 -2.84 -16.34
C PRO A 47 9.65 -3.18 -14.97
N ILE A 48 8.67 -2.38 -14.54
CA ILE A 48 8.05 -2.49 -13.21
C ILE A 48 7.16 -3.74 -13.09
N GLU A 49 6.50 -4.14 -14.19
CA GLU A 49 5.60 -5.31 -14.18
C GLU A 49 6.38 -6.62 -14.15
N GLU A 50 7.50 -6.67 -14.88
CA GLU A 50 8.38 -7.84 -14.98
C GLU A 50 9.28 -7.99 -13.75
N GLY A 51 9.66 -6.88 -13.12
CA GLY A 51 10.52 -6.84 -11.94
C GLY A 51 9.78 -6.84 -10.60
N ASP A 52 10.54 -6.65 -9.51
CA ASP A 52 9.97 -6.43 -8.19
C ASP A 52 9.59 -4.96 -7.99
N ALA A 53 8.32 -4.65 -8.26
CA ALA A 53 7.77 -3.31 -8.11
C ALA A 53 7.98 -2.70 -6.70
N ILE A 54 8.08 -3.51 -5.63
CA ILE A 54 8.31 -3.00 -4.27
C ILE A 54 9.76 -2.56 -4.13
N ASP A 55 10.71 -3.40 -4.51
CA ASP A 55 12.14 -3.09 -4.42
C ASP A 55 12.50 -1.89 -5.31
N ILE A 56 11.92 -1.82 -6.52
CA ILE A 56 12.05 -0.64 -7.39
C ILE A 56 11.49 0.61 -6.73
N MET A 57 10.33 0.53 -6.05
CA MET A 57 9.74 1.67 -5.32
C MET A 57 10.66 2.16 -4.19
N VAL A 58 11.22 1.23 -3.41
CA VAL A 58 12.15 1.53 -2.31
C VAL A 58 13.40 2.24 -2.84
N LEU A 59 13.98 1.74 -3.92
CA LEU A 59 15.13 2.39 -4.56
C LEU A 59 14.75 3.74 -5.18
N ALA A 60 13.57 3.85 -5.80
CA ALA A 60 13.11 5.11 -6.39
C ALA A 60 12.98 6.22 -5.35
N ASP A 61 12.43 5.92 -4.16
CA ASP A 61 12.38 6.87 -3.04
C ASP A 61 13.79 7.28 -2.60
N ARG A 62 14.68 6.29 -2.39
CA ARG A 62 16.08 6.51 -2.00
C ARG A 62 16.87 7.37 -2.99
N PHE A 63 16.65 7.20 -4.30
CA PHE A 63 17.28 7.99 -5.36
C PHE A 63 16.50 9.28 -5.69
N CYS A 64 15.48 9.61 -4.91
CA CYS A 64 14.63 10.79 -5.04
C CYS A 64 13.98 10.91 -6.44
N LEU A 65 13.35 9.83 -6.89
CA LEU A 65 12.66 9.73 -8.18
C LEU A 65 11.12 9.65 -7.98
N PRO A 66 10.45 10.76 -7.61
CA PRO A 66 9.04 10.72 -7.17
C PRO A 66 8.08 10.22 -8.25
N ARG A 67 8.33 10.53 -9.53
CA ARG A 67 7.51 10.04 -10.64
C ARG A 67 7.61 8.52 -10.78
N LEU A 68 8.78 7.93 -10.54
CA LEU A 68 8.94 6.48 -10.59
C LEU A 68 8.26 5.82 -9.39
N VAL A 69 8.35 6.40 -8.19
CA VAL A 69 7.57 5.95 -7.02
C VAL A 69 6.08 5.88 -7.38
N THR A 70 5.51 6.94 -7.95
CA THR A 70 4.10 6.96 -8.39
C THR A 70 3.75 5.89 -9.43
N LEU A 71 4.65 5.59 -10.37
CA LEU A 71 4.43 4.49 -11.30
C LEU A 71 4.40 3.14 -10.58
N CYS A 72 5.34 2.91 -9.66
CA CYS A 72 5.35 1.70 -8.84
C CYS A 72 4.06 1.56 -8.01
N GLU A 73 3.56 2.64 -7.39
CA GLU A 73 2.30 2.66 -6.65
C GLU A 73 1.13 2.13 -7.50
N LEU A 74 1.05 2.55 -8.78
CA LEU A 74 0.02 2.10 -9.71
C LEU A 74 0.13 0.59 -10.04
N TYR A 75 1.33 0.08 -10.29
CA TYR A 75 1.51 -1.33 -10.63
C TYR A 75 1.33 -2.24 -9.42
N ILE A 76 1.74 -1.78 -8.24
CA ILE A 76 1.53 -2.50 -6.99
C ILE A 76 0.03 -2.64 -6.70
N THR A 77 -0.76 -1.57 -6.81
CA THR A 77 -2.22 -1.65 -6.59
C THR A 77 -2.89 -2.64 -7.56
N LYS A 78 -2.54 -2.59 -8.85
CA LYS A 78 -3.01 -3.59 -9.83
C LYS A 78 -2.61 -5.03 -9.48
N LYS A 79 -1.42 -5.24 -8.91
CA LYS A 79 -0.96 -6.56 -8.46
C LYS A 79 -1.78 -7.04 -7.25
N VAL A 80 -2.08 -6.14 -6.32
CA VAL A 80 -2.99 -6.43 -5.19
C VAL A 80 -4.37 -6.79 -5.71
N ASP A 81 -4.94 -6.01 -6.63
CA ASP A 81 -6.28 -6.24 -7.19
C ASP A 81 -6.41 -7.63 -7.81
N LYS A 82 -5.38 -8.08 -8.56
CA LYS A 82 -5.32 -9.45 -9.11
C LYS A 82 -5.23 -10.51 -8.01
N MET A 83 -4.51 -10.24 -6.92
CA MET A 83 -4.37 -11.18 -5.80
C MET A 83 -5.68 -11.39 -5.04
N ILE A 84 -6.47 -10.33 -4.86
CA ILE A 84 -7.71 -10.34 -4.08
C ILE A 84 -8.96 -10.69 -4.91
N GLU A 85 -8.83 -10.89 -6.23
CA GLU A 85 -9.94 -11.07 -7.17
C GLU A 85 -10.93 -12.15 -6.73
N LYS A 86 -10.44 -13.27 -6.17
CA LYS A 86 -11.28 -14.37 -5.69
C LYS A 86 -11.77 -14.15 -4.26
N LYS A 87 -10.87 -13.71 -3.38
CA LYS A 87 -11.15 -13.58 -1.97
C LYS A 87 -10.27 -12.50 -1.34
N VAL A 88 -10.91 -11.49 -0.78
CA VAL A 88 -10.23 -10.34 -0.16
C VAL A 88 -9.34 -10.76 1.03
N SER A 89 -9.67 -11.86 1.73
CA SER A 89 -8.83 -12.34 2.84
C SER A 89 -7.43 -12.77 2.43
N ASP A 90 -7.25 -13.19 1.18
CA ASP A 90 -5.99 -13.79 0.71
C ASP A 90 -4.86 -12.75 0.63
N GLY A 91 -5.23 -11.47 0.42
CA GLY A 91 -4.30 -10.35 0.40
C GLY A 91 -4.27 -9.52 1.69
N ALA A 92 -5.03 -9.88 2.73
CA ALA A 92 -5.22 -9.01 3.90
C ALA A 92 -3.90 -8.74 4.65
N GLU A 93 -3.11 -9.78 4.93
CA GLU A 93 -1.78 -9.62 5.56
C GLU A 93 -0.84 -8.77 4.68
N TYR A 94 -0.84 -9.03 3.37
CA TYR A 94 -0.02 -8.29 2.42
C TYR A 94 -0.35 -6.80 2.41
N VAL A 95 -1.63 -6.43 2.40
CA VAL A 95 -2.05 -5.01 2.40
C VAL A 95 -1.67 -4.29 3.68
N VAL A 96 -1.71 -4.95 4.85
CA VAL A 96 -1.27 -4.34 6.12
C VAL A 96 0.23 -4.05 6.09
N ASN A 97 1.04 -5.01 5.66
CA ASN A 97 2.48 -4.81 5.53
C ASN A 97 2.80 -3.73 4.47
N LEU A 98 2.04 -3.72 3.39
CA LEU A 98 2.18 -2.73 2.32
C LEU A 98 1.86 -1.31 2.78
N LEU A 99 0.88 -1.13 3.68
CA LEU A 99 0.60 0.17 4.30
C LEU A 99 1.83 0.71 5.04
N LEU A 100 2.47 -0.12 5.87
CA LEU A 100 3.64 0.29 6.64
C LEU A 100 4.83 0.61 5.72
N LEU A 101 5.06 -0.24 4.71
CA LEU A 101 6.15 -0.06 3.75
C LEU A 101 5.93 1.22 2.91
N SER A 102 4.72 1.44 2.42
CA SER A 102 4.41 2.63 1.61
C SER A 102 4.56 3.93 2.42
N GLN A 103 4.20 3.93 3.71
CA GLN A 103 4.45 5.07 4.59
C GLN A 103 5.95 5.29 4.86
N ALA A 104 6.74 4.22 5.00
CA ALA A 104 8.18 4.31 5.22
C ALA A 104 8.95 4.85 4.00
N HIS A 105 8.44 4.65 2.79
CA HIS A 105 9.09 5.01 1.53
C HIS A 105 8.37 6.10 0.73
N ASN A 106 7.70 7.02 1.43
CA ASN A 106 7.01 8.19 0.87
C ASN A 106 6.04 7.88 -0.30
N ALA A 107 5.50 6.67 -0.35
CA ALA A 107 4.50 6.25 -1.32
C ALA A 107 3.09 6.63 -0.79
N HIS A 108 2.78 7.92 -0.93
CA HIS A 108 1.58 8.52 -0.36
C HIS A 108 0.26 8.04 -1.00
N GLN A 109 0.24 7.78 -2.31
CA GLN A 109 -0.97 7.30 -2.97
C GLN A 109 -1.27 5.86 -2.59
N LEU A 110 -0.23 5.02 -2.51
CA LEU A 110 -0.35 3.63 -2.12
C LEU A 110 -0.76 3.51 -0.65
N SER A 111 -0.16 4.28 0.25
CA SER A 111 -0.55 4.27 1.67
C SER A 111 -2.00 4.72 1.87
N ASN A 112 -2.43 5.78 1.19
CA ASN A 112 -3.84 6.22 1.22
C ASN A 112 -4.78 5.17 0.64
N TRP A 113 -4.38 4.50 -0.45
CA TRP A 113 -5.14 3.42 -1.05
C TRP A 113 -5.29 2.23 -0.09
N CYS A 114 -4.20 1.83 0.59
CA CYS A 114 -4.23 0.77 1.59
C CYS A 114 -5.15 1.12 2.77
N LEU A 115 -5.08 2.35 3.30
CA LEU A 115 -5.97 2.81 4.37
C LEU A 115 -7.44 2.74 3.97
N HIS A 116 -7.76 3.23 2.77
CA HIS A 116 -9.11 3.17 2.23
C HIS A 116 -9.57 1.71 2.05
N PHE A 117 -8.72 0.86 1.49
CA PHE A 117 -9.03 -0.55 1.25
C PHE A 117 -9.31 -1.32 2.55
N ILE A 118 -8.51 -1.08 3.60
CA ILE A 118 -8.71 -1.65 4.93
C ILE A 118 -10.03 -1.16 5.52
N ALA A 119 -10.32 0.14 5.43
CA ALA A 119 -11.54 0.72 5.97
C ALA A 119 -12.80 0.15 5.28
N THR A 120 -12.81 0.01 3.95
CA THR A 120 -13.94 -0.55 3.21
C THR A 120 -14.17 -2.05 3.51
N ASN A 121 -13.12 -2.79 3.82
CA ASN A 121 -13.17 -4.23 4.08
C ASN A 121 -12.95 -4.58 5.56
N TYR A 122 -13.33 -3.67 6.47
CA TYR A 122 -12.94 -3.69 7.88
C TYR A 122 -13.15 -5.05 8.57
N LEU A 123 -14.29 -5.72 8.36
CA LEU A 123 -14.61 -7.00 9.00
C LEU A 123 -13.59 -8.11 8.70
N ILE A 124 -13.01 -8.10 7.50
CA ILE A 124 -12.01 -9.08 7.07
C ILE A 124 -10.70 -8.82 7.80
N PHE A 125 -10.33 -7.55 7.93
CA PHE A 125 -9.10 -7.13 8.60
C PHE A 125 -9.18 -7.27 10.11
N GLU A 126 -10.32 -6.96 10.74
CA GLU A 126 -10.53 -7.12 12.19
C GLU A 126 -10.29 -8.56 12.66
N SER A 127 -10.65 -9.54 11.83
CA SER A 127 -10.39 -10.96 12.13
C SER A 127 -8.95 -11.42 11.88
N ASN A 128 -8.12 -10.61 11.21
CA ASN A 128 -6.75 -10.96 10.85
C ASN A 128 -5.76 -10.54 11.97
N PRO A 129 -4.84 -11.40 12.41
CA PRO A 129 -3.87 -11.07 13.46
C PRO A 129 -2.97 -9.87 13.10
N SER A 130 -2.68 -9.69 11.81
CA SER A 130 -1.81 -8.61 11.30
C SER A 130 -2.41 -7.23 11.54
N PHE A 131 -3.72 -7.11 11.74
CA PHE A 131 -4.40 -5.85 12.00
C PHE A 131 -3.88 -5.14 13.26
N THR A 132 -3.29 -5.88 14.21
CA THR A 132 -2.61 -5.33 15.39
C THR A 132 -1.48 -4.34 15.03
N LEU A 133 -0.91 -4.44 13.83
CA LEU A 133 0.13 -3.53 13.33
C LEU A 133 -0.42 -2.16 12.93
N VAL A 134 -1.73 -2.06 12.64
CA VAL A 134 -2.39 -0.79 12.29
C VAL A 134 -2.67 -0.03 13.58
N GLN A 135 -1.82 0.94 13.91
CA GLN A 135 -1.88 1.70 15.17
C GLN A 135 -1.85 3.22 14.96
N GLY A 136 -2.08 3.99 16.03
CA GLY A 136 -2.00 5.45 16.05
C GLY A 136 -2.97 6.13 15.07
N THR A 137 -2.46 7.02 14.24
CA THR A 137 -3.27 7.77 13.26
C THR A 137 -3.94 6.86 12.22
N ASN A 138 -3.34 5.69 11.94
CA ASN A 138 -3.87 4.77 10.95
C ASN A 138 -5.17 4.11 11.44
N ILE A 139 -5.22 3.67 12.70
CA ILE A 139 -6.44 3.06 13.26
C ILE A 139 -7.55 4.09 13.44
N GLU A 140 -7.21 5.31 13.83
CA GLU A 140 -8.18 6.42 13.91
C GLU A 140 -8.82 6.70 12.55
N TYR A 141 -8.01 6.70 11.48
CA TYR A 141 -8.51 6.85 10.11
C TYR A 141 -9.43 5.69 9.72
N VAL A 142 -9.01 4.46 9.97
CA VAL A 142 -9.75 3.24 9.61
C VAL A 142 -11.10 3.19 10.32
N GLU A 143 -11.13 3.40 11.64
CA GLU A 143 -12.38 3.39 12.43
C GLU A 143 -13.34 4.50 12.00
N LYS A 144 -12.82 5.66 11.63
CA LYS A 144 -13.65 6.78 11.15
C LYS A 144 -14.30 6.49 9.79
N HIS A 145 -13.59 5.81 8.90
CA HIS A 145 -14.06 5.57 7.52
C HIS A 145 -14.50 4.12 7.27
N ARG A 146 -14.65 3.32 8.34
CA ARG A 146 -14.98 1.90 8.22
C ARG A 146 -16.33 1.67 7.56
N TRP A 147 -16.40 0.56 6.82
CA TRP A 147 -17.63 -0.03 6.33
C TRP A 147 -17.84 -1.43 6.94
N PRO A 148 -19.02 -1.75 7.46
CA PRO A 148 -20.18 -0.88 7.68
C PRO A 148 -19.96 0.15 8.79
N PRO A 149 -20.60 1.33 8.74
CA PRO A 149 -20.50 2.35 9.78
C PRO A 149 -21.24 1.92 11.06
N LEU A 150 -20.80 2.42 12.22
CA LEU A 150 -21.38 2.06 13.52
C LEU A 150 -22.87 2.43 13.65
N SER A 151 -23.32 3.55 13.04
CA SER A 151 -24.73 3.93 13.01
C SER A 151 -25.60 2.82 12.41
N TYR A 152 -25.17 2.28 11.28
CA TYR A 152 -25.87 1.19 10.60
C TYR A 152 -25.94 -0.06 11.47
N LEU A 153 -24.84 -0.45 12.11
CA LEU A 153 -24.82 -1.63 12.99
C LEU A 153 -25.77 -1.48 14.19
N ASN A 154 -25.85 -0.27 14.77
CA ASN A 154 -26.81 0.01 15.86
C ASN A 154 -28.25 -0.10 15.38
N GLU A 155 -28.58 0.47 14.21
CA GLU A 155 -29.91 0.40 13.61
C GLU A 155 -30.31 -1.05 13.28
N VAL A 156 -29.39 -1.85 12.74
CA VAL A 156 -29.60 -3.29 12.49
C VAL A 156 -29.92 -4.02 13.79
N GLN A 157 -29.14 -3.77 14.86
CA GLN A 157 -29.38 -4.39 16.16
C GLN A 157 -30.75 -4.02 16.74
N GLU A 158 -31.19 -2.76 16.58
CA GLU A 158 -32.53 -2.32 16.99
C GLU A 158 -33.63 -2.99 16.18
N PHE A 159 -33.45 -3.12 14.87
CA PHE A 159 -34.40 -3.79 13.98
C PHE A 159 -34.54 -5.27 14.35
N GLU A 160 -33.44 -5.98 14.55
CA GLU A 160 -33.43 -7.39 14.96
C GLU A 160 -34.14 -7.61 16.30
N LYS A 161 -33.97 -6.71 17.27
CA LYS A 161 -34.69 -6.74 18.56
C LYS A 161 -36.21 -6.60 18.36
N LYS A 162 -36.64 -5.72 17.44
CA LYS A 162 -38.06 -5.51 17.10
C LYS A 162 -38.64 -6.72 16.35
N VAL A 163 -37.93 -7.27 15.39
CA VAL A 163 -38.36 -8.46 14.62
C VAL A 163 -38.38 -9.72 15.48
N GLY A 164 -37.41 -9.91 16.36
CA GLY A 164 -37.42 -11.00 17.35
C GLY A 164 -38.62 -10.93 18.30
N HIS A 165 -39.12 -9.71 18.58
CA HIS A 165 -40.35 -9.50 19.34
C HIS A 165 -41.63 -9.74 18.51
N THR A 166 -41.65 -9.41 17.22
CA THR A 166 -42.83 -9.61 16.34
C THR A 166 -42.97 -11.04 15.80
N SER A 167 -41.86 -11.75 15.56
CA SER A 167 -41.88 -13.18 15.15
C SER A 167 -42.51 -14.09 16.21
N LYS A 168 -42.38 -13.76 17.51
CA LYS A 168 -43.13 -14.42 18.59
C LYS A 168 -44.62 -14.05 18.66
N LYS A 169 -45.05 -12.98 17.99
CA LYS A 169 -46.44 -12.45 18.04
C LYS A 169 -47.26 -12.66 16.77
N GLY A 170 -46.68 -13.16 15.69
CA GLY A 170 -47.44 -13.47 14.48
C GLY A 170 -46.69 -14.43 13.59
N LYS A 171 -47.10 -15.71 13.60
CA LYS A 171 -46.83 -16.60 12.45
C LYS A 171 -47.57 -15.98 11.26
N CYS A 172 -46.85 -15.40 10.31
CA CYS A 172 -47.42 -15.12 9.00
C CYS A 172 -47.80 -16.46 8.36
N SER A 173 -49.09 -16.77 8.33
CA SER A 173 -49.64 -17.77 7.42
C SER A 173 -49.51 -17.21 6.01
N ILE A 174 -48.54 -17.73 5.26
CA ILE A 174 -48.49 -17.55 3.81
C ILE A 174 -49.71 -18.31 3.26
N MET A 175 -50.65 -17.59 2.66
CA MET A 175 -51.75 -18.16 1.87
C MET A 175 -51.24 -18.55 0.48
#